data_AF-A0A538CMS4-F1
#
_entry.id   AF-A0A538CMS4-F1
#
_cell.length_a   1.000
_cell.length_b   1.000
_cell.length_c   1.000
_cell.angle_alpha   90.00
_cell.angle_beta   90.00
_cell.angle_gamma   90.00
#
_symmetry.space_group_name_H-M   'P 1'
#
loop_
_entity.id
_entity.type
_entity.pdbx_description
1 polymer ?
#
loop_
_entity_poly.entity_id
_entity_poly.type
_entity_poly.pdbx_seq_one_letter_code
_entity_poly.pdbx_strand_id
1 'polypeptide(L)' 'MRIALLHPCYWPEVRRGTERVIRELADGLVARGHEPLLITSHPGQTAR' A
#
# COMPACT_ATOMS: atom_id res chain seq x y z
N MET A 1 -13.31 -9.94 -2.18
CA MET A 1 -13.40 -9.50 -0.76
C MET A 1 -12.77 -8.13 -0.63
N ARG A 2 -13.20 -7.33 0.35
CA ARG A 2 -12.60 -6.02 0.66
C ARG A 2 -11.44 -6.23 1.65
N ILE A 3 -10.23 -5.84 1.26
CA ILE A 3 -9.01 -6.11 2.02
C ILE A 3 -8.27 -4.79 2.25
N ALA A 4 -8.03 -4.40 3.50
CA ALA A 4 -7.22 -3.22 3.81
C ALA A 4 -5.74 -3.60 3.96
N LEU A 5 -4.88 -2.99 3.16
CA LEU A 5 -3.43 -3.10 3.28
C LEU A 5 -2.91 -1.81 3.92
N LEU A 6 -2.42 -1.88 5.15
CA LEU A 6 -1.86 -0.73 5.86
C LEU A 6 -0.33 -0.75 5.79
N HIS A 7 0.28 0.33 5.31
CA HIS A 7 1.74 0.46 5.31
C HIS A 7 2.17 1.93 5.52
N PRO A 8 3.17 2.21 6.38
CA PRO A 8 3.49 3.58 6.79
C PRO A 8 3.95 4.49 5.66
N CYS A 9 4.59 3.98 4.60
CA CYS A 9 5.02 4.79 3.46
C CYS A 9 4.76 4.05 2.16
N TYR A 10 4.58 4.74 1.04
CA TYR A 10 4.35 4.03 -0.21
C TYR A 10 4.84 4.81 -1.41
N TRP A 11 4.52 4.32 -2.60
CA TRP A 11 4.76 5.01 -3.83
C TRP A 11 3.85 6.24 -3.95
N PRO A 12 4.36 7.35 -4.52
CA PRO A 12 5.68 7.47 -5.16
C PRO A 12 6.87 7.72 -4.20
N GLU A 13 6.65 8.01 -2.93
CA GLU A 13 7.62 8.57 -1.98
C GLU A 13 8.72 7.60 -1.54
N VAL A 14 8.37 6.34 -1.26
CA VAL A 14 9.32 5.29 -0.87
C VAL A 14 9.16 4.11 -1.81
N ARG A 15 10.27 3.68 -2.43
CA ARG A 15 10.28 2.56 -3.40
C ARG A 15 11.32 1.51 -3.02
N ARG A 16 11.06 0.74 -1.96
CA ARG A 16 11.93 -0.36 -1.50
C ARG A 16 11.22 -1.71 -1.64
N GLY A 17 11.85 -2.75 -1.11
CA GLY A 17 11.38 -4.13 -1.22
C GLY A 17 9.97 -4.32 -0.69
N THR A 18 9.66 -3.76 0.48
CA THR A 18 8.35 -3.91 1.11
C THR A 18 7.22 -3.26 0.30
N GLU A 19 7.43 -2.04 -0.22
CA GLU A 19 6.42 -1.36 -1.03
C GLU A 19 6.18 -2.10 -2.36
N ARG A 20 7.24 -2.69 -2.93
CA ARG A 20 7.10 -3.56 -4.11
C ARG A 20 6.30 -4.81 -3.80
N VAL A 21 6.56 -5.49 -2.68
CA VAL A 21 5.79 -6.68 -2.27
C VAL A 21 4.32 -6.32 -2.07
N ILE A 22 4.01 -5.18 -1.44
CA ILE A 22 2.64 -4.72 -1.25
C ILE A 22 1.95 -4.41 -2.59
N ARG A 23 2.68 -3.82 -3.55
CA ARG A 23 2.17 -3.62 -4.91
C ARG A 23 1.81 -4.94 -5.57
N GLU A 24 2.76 -5.87 -5.64
CA GLU A 24 2.58 -7.16 -6.29
C GLU A 24 1.47 -7.99 -5.62
N LEU A 25 1.36 -7.92 -4.29
CA LEU A 25 0.27 -8.52 -3.54
C LEU A 25 -1.08 -7.91 -3.94
N ALA A 26 -1.19 -6.57 -3.96
CA ALA A 26 -2.42 -5.89 -4.37
C ALA A 26 -2.82 -6.24 -5.80
N ASP A 27 -1.87 -6.27 -6.73
CA ASP A 27 -2.11 -6.66 -8.12
C ASP A 27 -2.61 -8.11 -8.22
N GLY A 28 -1.99 -9.03 -7.46
CA GLY A 28 -2.42 -10.41 -7.36
C GLY A 28 -3.81 -10.61 -6.73
N LEU A 29 -4.22 -9.72 -5.83
CA LEU A 29 -5.57 -9.70 -5.24
C LEU A 29 -6.60 -9.18 -6.24
N VAL A 30 -6.30 -8.09 -6.96
CA VAL A 30 -7.17 -7.56 -8.03
C VAL A 30 -7.38 -8.61 -9.12
N ALA A 31 -6.31 -9.28 -9.55
CA ALA A 31 -6.37 -10.34 -10.57
C ALA A 31 -7.27 -11.53 -10.16
N ARG A 32 -7.50 -11.73 -8.85
CA ARG A 32 -8.38 -12.77 -8.30
C ARG A 32 -9.80 -12.27 -8.01
N GLY A 33 -10.15 -11.06 -8.43
CA GLY A 33 -11.49 -10.48 -8.20
C GLY A 33 -11.68 -9.97 -6.77
N HIS A 34 -10.61 -9.52 -6.11
CA HIS A 34 -10.70 -8.85 -4.82
C HIS A 34 -10.57 -7.33 -4.97
N GLU A 35 -10.95 -6.63 -3.89
CA GLU A 35 -10.95 -5.17 -3.82
C GLU A 35 -9.99 -4.73 -2.70
N PRO A 36 -8.67 -4.74 -2.95
CA PRO A 36 -7.70 -4.23 -2.00
C PRO A 36 -7.78 -2.70 -1.92
N LEU A 37 -7.76 -2.17 -0.70
CA LEU A 37 -7.59 -0.74 -0.40
C LEU A 37 -6.24 -0.57 0.29
N LEU A 38 -5.34 0.19 -0.33
CA LEU A 38 -4.09 0.58 0.30
C LEU A 38 -4.30 1.83 1.15
N ILE A 39 -3.98 1.71 2.43
CA ILE A 39 -3.94 2.81 3.39
C ILE A 39 -2.48 3.09 3.69
N THR A 40 -2.05 4.31 3.40
CA THR A 40 -0.67 4.73 3.67
C THR A 40 -0.65 6.12 4.29
N SER A 41 0.45 6.45 4.96
CA SER A 41 0.65 7.84 5.40
C SER A 41 1.07 8.69 4.21
N HIS A 42 0.67 9.96 4.24
CA HIS A 42 1.20 10.96 3.34
C HIS A 42 2.36 11.69 4.04
N PRO A 43 3.40 12.16 3.32
CA PRO A 43 4.37 13.07 3.91
C PRO A 43 3.65 14.24 4.58
N GLY A 44 3.81 14.34 5.88
CA GLY A 44 3.26 15.42 6.70
C GLY A 44 4.32 15.89 7.68
N GLN A 45 4.18 17.13 8.15
CA GLN A 45 4.98 17.57 9.29
C GLN A 45 4.58 16.75 10.51
N THR A 46 5.56 16.13 11.18
CA THR A 46 5.33 15.52 12.50
C THR A 46 4.82 16.62 13.44
N ALA A 47 3.55 16.55 13.82
CA ALA A 47 3.02 17.38 14.89
C ALA A 47 3.80 17.01 16.16
N ARG A 48 4.53 17.99 16.69
CA ARG A 48 5.40 17.83 17.86
C ARG A 48 4.65 18.16 19.14
#